data_AF-A0A9W6N0R5-F1
#
_entry.id   AF-A0A9W6N0R5-F1
#
_cell.length_a   1.000
_cell.length_b   1.000
_cell.length_c   1.000
_cell.angle_alpha   90.00
_cell.angle_beta   90.00
_cell.angle_gamma   90.00
#
_symmetry.space_group_name_H-M   'P 1'
#
loop_
_entity.id
_entity.type
_entity.pdbx_description
1 polymer ?
#
loop_
_entity_poly.entity_id
_entity_poly.type
_entity_poly.pdbx_seq_one_letter_code
_entity_poly.pdbx_strand_id
1 'polypeptide(L)'
;MATETTVPKSQTAASNPLFASLGNTDWAKLWSDAPARIYADGWGKVLGLAADRLQDQATYLRQVSQCTDPAEALKLNAAFAQQSVSHLLEDGTKIFDGIRTSIAAGVPGK
;
A
#
# COMPACT_ATOMS: atom_id res chain seq x y z
N MET A 1 -36.54 47.92 -39.92
CA MET A 1 -35.41 46.97 -39.76
C MET A 1 -34.95 47.07 -38.31
N ALA A 2 -35.34 46.12 -37.47
CA ALA A 2 -34.92 46.03 -36.08
C ALA A 2 -34.17 44.70 -35.93
N THR A 3 -32.93 44.76 -35.50
CA THR A 3 -32.11 43.58 -35.21
C THR A 3 -32.35 43.16 -33.77
N GLU A 4 -33.15 42.12 -33.55
CA GLU A 4 -33.25 41.45 -32.26
C GLU A 4 -32.08 40.46 -32.12
N THR A 5 -31.08 40.86 -31.34
CA THR A 5 -29.98 40.00 -30.91
C THR A 5 -30.52 38.97 -29.93
N THR A 6 -30.78 37.75 -30.41
CA THR A 6 -31.12 36.62 -29.55
C THR A 6 -29.84 36.08 -28.90
N VAL A 7 -29.73 36.25 -27.57
CA VAL A 7 -28.68 35.65 -26.75
C VAL A 7 -28.91 34.14 -26.64
N PRO A 8 -27.95 33.27 -27.01
CA PRO A 8 -28.09 31.85 -26.73
C PRO A 8 -27.89 31.60 -25.23
N LYS A 9 -28.96 31.12 -24.59
CA LYS A 9 -28.94 30.57 -23.23
C LYS A 9 -28.04 29.34 -23.22
N SER A 10 -26.83 29.49 -22.70
CA SER A 10 -25.90 28.40 -22.43
C SER A 10 -26.48 27.48 -21.35
N GLN A 11 -27.20 26.44 -21.78
CA GLN A 11 -27.38 25.24 -20.98
C GLN A 11 -26.07 24.46 -20.99
N THR A 12 -25.24 24.69 -19.96
CA THR A 12 -24.13 23.79 -19.65
C THR A 12 -24.69 22.51 -19.05
N ALA A 13 -25.26 21.66 -19.89
CA ALA A 13 -25.36 20.23 -19.59
C ALA A 13 -23.94 19.67 -19.72
N ALA A 14 -23.14 19.82 -18.67
CA ALA A 14 -21.88 19.10 -18.54
C ALA A 14 -22.17 17.63 -18.23
N SER A 15 -22.82 16.92 -19.16
CA SER A 15 -22.83 15.46 -19.19
C SER A 15 -21.48 15.00 -19.73
N ASN A 16 -20.43 15.21 -18.93
CA ASN A 16 -19.12 14.67 -19.23
C ASN A 16 -19.16 13.18 -18.87
N PRO A 17 -19.04 12.24 -19.82
CA PRO A 17 -19.08 10.81 -19.52
C PRO A 17 -17.96 10.36 -18.57
N LEU A 18 -16.92 11.19 -18.41
CA LEU A 18 -15.88 11.04 -17.39
C LEU A 18 -16.42 11.08 -15.96
N PHE A 19 -17.48 11.85 -15.67
CA PHE A 19 -18.07 11.91 -14.32
C PHE A 19 -19.00 10.73 -14.02
N ALA A 20 -19.60 10.11 -15.04
CA ALA A 20 -20.37 8.87 -14.85
C ALA A 20 -19.45 7.70 -14.44
N SER A 21 -18.19 7.72 -14.90
CA SER A 21 -17.17 6.74 -14.50
C SER A 21 -16.70 6.90 -13.05
N LEU A 22 -16.77 8.10 -12.47
CA LEU A 22 -16.51 8.32 -11.03
C LEU A 22 -17.69 7.92 -10.14
N GLY A 23 -18.90 7.80 -10.72
CA GLY A 23 -20.09 7.31 -10.04
C GLY A 23 -20.16 5.78 -9.94
N ASN A 24 -19.16 5.07 -10.46
CA ASN A 24 -19.12 3.62 -10.33
C ASN A 24 -18.82 3.24 -8.87
N THR A 25 -19.89 2.88 -8.15
CA THR A 25 -19.88 2.44 -6.75
C THR A 25 -19.16 1.11 -6.55
N ASP A 26 -18.70 0.46 -7.64
CA ASP A 26 -17.85 -0.72 -7.59
C ASP A 26 -16.56 -0.49 -6.81
N TRP A 27 -15.99 0.71 -6.82
CA TRP A 27 -14.82 1.02 -5.98
C TRP A 27 -15.18 0.97 -4.50
N ALA A 28 -16.32 1.57 -4.11
CA ALA A 28 -16.79 1.53 -2.72
C ALA A 28 -17.12 0.10 -2.26
N LYS A 29 -17.59 -0.75 -3.19
CA LYS A 29 -17.87 -2.17 -2.93
C LYS A 29 -16.60 -3.01 -2.79
N LEU A 30 -15.57 -2.72 -3.59
CA LEU A 30 -14.21 -3.22 -3.40
C LEU A 30 -13.69 -2.84 -2.00
N TRP A 31 -13.93 -1.61 -1.53
CA TRP A 31 -13.57 -1.19 -0.18
C TRP A 31 -14.49 -1.67 0.94
N SER A 32 -15.67 -2.24 0.66
CA SER A 32 -16.53 -2.84 1.68
C SER A 32 -16.28 -4.34 1.86
N ASP A 33 -16.06 -5.07 0.75
CA ASP A 33 -15.95 -6.53 0.76
C ASP A 33 -14.49 -7.02 0.82
N ALA A 34 -13.53 -6.25 0.30
CA ALA A 34 -12.11 -6.62 0.34
C ALA A 34 -11.44 -6.46 1.72
N PRO A 35 -11.77 -5.47 2.59
CA PRO A 35 -11.07 -5.31 3.86
C PRO A 35 -11.27 -6.52 4.76
N ALA A 36 -12.45 -7.13 4.81
CA ALA A 36 -12.67 -8.31 5.64
C ALA A 36 -11.74 -9.47 5.26
N ARG A 37 -11.49 -9.68 3.95
CA ARG A 37 -10.55 -10.69 3.45
C ARG A 37 -9.08 -10.28 3.63
N ILE A 38 -8.75 -9.03 3.33
CA ILE A 38 -7.40 -8.47 3.50
C ILE A 38 -7.00 -8.46 4.99
N TYR A 39 -7.93 -8.19 5.90
CA TYR A 39 -7.69 -8.23 7.33
C TYR A 39 -7.56 -9.68 7.84
N ALA A 40 -8.44 -10.60 7.44
CA ALA A 40 -8.36 -11.99 7.87
C ALA A 40 -7.05 -12.70 7.41
N ASP A 41 -6.65 -12.51 6.15
CA ASP A 41 -5.46 -13.18 5.59
C ASP A 41 -4.16 -12.37 5.74
N GLY A 42 -4.27 -11.05 5.93
CA GLY A 42 -3.12 -10.13 5.98
C GLY A 42 -2.52 -9.96 7.37
N TRP A 43 -3.35 -9.89 8.44
CA TRP A 43 -2.84 -9.60 9.78
C TRP A 43 -1.91 -10.68 10.32
N GLY A 44 -2.19 -11.96 10.06
CA GLY A 44 -1.31 -13.05 10.48
C GLY A 44 0.09 -12.95 9.87
N LYS A 45 0.18 -12.60 8.58
CA LYS A 45 1.46 -12.40 7.88
C LYS A 45 2.19 -11.15 8.38
N VAL A 46 1.46 -10.06 8.62
CA VAL A 46 2.04 -8.81 9.16
C VAL A 46 2.58 -9.01 10.57
N LEU A 47 1.85 -9.74 11.43
CA LEU A 47 2.30 -10.05 12.79
C LEU A 47 3.50 -10.98 12.81
N GLY A 48 3.53 -12.01 11.95
CA GLY A 48 4.71 -12.86 11.77
C GLY A 48 5.93 -12.05 11.34
N LEU A 49 5.76 -11.15 10.37
CA LEU A 49 6.82 -10.25 9.93
C LEU A 49 7.33 -9.36 11.08
N ALA A 50 6.42 -8.78 11.86
CA ALA A 50 6.79 -7.93 12.98
C ALA A 50 7.59 -8.70 14.04
N ALA A 51 7.22 -9.96 14.31
CA ALA A 51 7.94 -10.83 15.23
C ALA A 51 9.37 -11.13 14.73
N ASP A 52 9.53 -11.47 13.45
CA ASP A 52 10.85 -11.72 12.85
C ASP A 52 11.73 -10.47 12.94
N ARG A 53 11.18 -9.27 12.68
CA ARG A 53 11.92 -8.01 12.79
C ARG A 53 12.30 -7.65 14.21
N LEU A 54 11.45 -7.95 15.20
CA LEU A 54 11.78 -7.80 16.61
C LEU A 54 12.94 -8.72 17.02
N GLN A 55 12.97 -9.95 16.48
CA GLN A 55 14.06 -10.90 16.73
C GLN A 55 15.39 -10.43 16.11
N ASP A 56 15.37 -9.89 14.90
CA ASP A 56 16.56 -9.30 14.26
C ASP A 56 17.11 -8.13 15.08
N GLN A 57 16.23 -7.24 15.55
CA GLN A 57 16.62 -6.11 16.40
C GLN A 57 17.24 -6.57 17.73
N ALA A 58 16.64 -7.57 18.38
CA ALA A 58 17.18 -8.13 19.61
C ALA A 58 18.56 -8.78 19.41
N THR A 59 18.74 -9.48 18.28
CA THR A 59 20.02 -10.10 17.91
C THR A 59 21.09 -9.05 17.66
N TYR A 60 20.77 -8.00 16.90
CA TYR A 60 21.67 -6.87 16.66
C TYR A 60 22.06 -6.15 17.96
N LEU A 61 21.10 -5.81 18.82
CA LEU A 61 21.36 -5.15 20.10
C LEU A 61 22.27 -6.00 20.99
N ARG A 62 22.09 -7.32 20.99
CA ARG A 62 22.99 -8.24 21.69
C ARG A 62 24.41 -8.18 21.15
N GLN A 63 24.59 -8.21 19.82
CA GLN A 63 25.92 -8.14 19.20
C GLN A 63 26.62 -6.81 19.50
N VAL A 64 25.90 -5.69 19.37
CA VAL A 64 26.44 -4.36 19.69
C VAL A 64 26.82 -4.25 21.16
N SER A 65 26.02 -4.81 22.08
CA SER A 65 26.35 -4.80 23.52
C SER A 65 27.61 -5.58 23.88
N GLN A 66 28.04 -6.49 23.01
CA GLN A 66 29.24 -7.32 23.19
C GLN A 66 30.46 -6.73 22.49
N CYS A 67 30.30 -5.74 21.61
CA CYS A 67 31.42 -5.07 20.96
C CYS A 67 32.17 -4.17 21.94
N THR A 68 33.48 -4.35 22.01
CA THR A 68 34.39 -3.49 22.79
C THR A 68 35.08 -2.45 21.89
N ASP A 69 35.11 -2.70 20.57
CA ASP A 69 35.70 -1.79 19.58
C ASP A 69 34.61 -0.94 18.88
N PRO A 70 34.69 0.39 18.91
CA PRO A 70 33.77 1.27 18.17
C PRO A 70 33.79 1.05 16.65
N ALA A 71 34.90 0.61 16.05
CA ALA A 71 34.94 0.33 14.61
C ALA A 71 34.15 -0.93 14.24
N GLU A 72 34.14 -1.95 15.11
CA GLU A 72 33.29 -3.13 14.96
C GLU A 72 31.82 -2.80 15.16
N ALA A 73 31.49 -1.97 16.16
CA ALA A 73 30.12 -1.49 16.36
C ALA A 73 29.61 -0.74 15.11
N LEU A 74 30.44 0.12 14.50
CA LEU A 74 30.05 0.83 13.27
C LEU A 74 29.76 -0.12 12.10
N LYS A 75 30.56 -1.19 11.95
CA LYS A 75 30.33 -2.22 10.93
C LYS A 75 29.02 -2.98 11.18
N LEU A 76 28.72 -3.33 12.43
CA LEU A 76 27.46 -3.96 12.80
C LEU A 76 26.27 -3.06 12.47
N ASN A 77 26.35 -1.76 12.75
CA ASN A 77 25.29 -0.81 12.43
C ASN A 77 25.06 -0.73 10.91
N ALA A 78 26.14 -0.68 10.12
CA ALA A 78 26.03 -0.65 8.66
C ALA A 78 25.42 -1.94 8.10
N ALA A 79 25.85 -3.10 8.62
CA ALA A 79 25.29 -4.40 8.23
C ALA A 79 23.81 -4.51 8.59
N PHE A 80 23.42 -4.11 9.79
CA PHE A 80 22.03 -4.10 10.23
C PHE A 80 21.15 -3.15 9.39
N ALA A 81 21.65 -1.96 9.06
CA ALA A 81 20.94 -1.01 8.20
C ALA A 81 20.73 -1.59 6.79
N GLN A 82 21.77 -2.17 6.19
CA GLN A 82 21.67 -2.83 4.88
C GLN A 82 20.64 -3.97 4.91
N GLN A 83 20.73 -4.84 5.92
CA GLN A 83 19.80 -5.95 6.09
C GLN A 83 18.35 -5.47 6.28
N SER A 84 18.14 -4.43 7.08
CA SER A 84 16.82 -3.84 7.32
C SER A 84 16.18 -3.29 6.04
N VAL A 85 16.97 -2.64 5.18
CA VAL A 85 16.50 -2.12 3.88
C VAL A 85 16.15 -3.26 2.94
N SER A 86 17.01 -4.28 2.83
CA SER A 86 16.74 -5.46 2.00
C SER A 86 15.45 -6.16 2.43
N HIS A 87 15.27 -6.37 3.72
CA HIS A 87 14.06 -6.96 4.29
C HIS A 87 12.82 -6.11 4.03
N LEU A 88 12.89 -4.80 4.22
CA LEU A 88 11.76 -3.90 3.95
C LEU A 88 11.29 -3.99 2.49
N LEU A 89 12.22 -4.04 1.55
CA LEU A 89 11.90 -4.19 0.13
C LEU A 89 11.27 -5.55 -0.16
N GLU A 90 11.88 -6.63 0.31
CA GLU A 90 11.39 -8.00 0.07
C GLU A 90 10.00 -8.23 0.69
N ASP A 91 9.83 -7.83 1.95
CA ASP A 91 8.58 -7.97 2.69
C ASP A 91 7.49 -7.07 2.10
N GLY A 92 7.86 -5.85 1.69
CA GLY A 92 6.97 -4.92 1.01
C GLY A 92 6.44 -5.48 -0.31
N THR A 93 7.29 -6.10 -1.12
CA THR A 93 6.87 -6.78 -2.36
C THR A 93 5.92 -7.94 -2.06
N LYS A 94 6.24 -8.79 -1.07
CA LYS A 94 5.36 -9.92 -0.68
C LYS A 94 3.99 -9.47 -0.21
N ILE A 95 3.93 -8.40 0.61
CA ILE A 95 2.67 -7.83 1.09
C ILE A 95 1.88 -7.25 -0.09
N PHE A 96 2.54 -6.47 -0.95
CA PHE A 96 1.90 -5.88 -2.13
C PHE A 96 1.34 -6.94 -3.09
N ASP A 97 2.11 -7.99 -3.38
CA ASP A 97 1.68 -9.11 -4.21
C ASP A 97 0.51 -9.89 -3.58
N GLY A 98 0.54 -10.06 -2.25
CA GLY A 98 -0.57 -10.64 -1.50
C GLY A 98 -1.86 -9.83 -1.63
N ILE A 99 -1.77 -8.51 -1.52
CA ILE A 99 -2.91 -7.59 -1.70
C ILE A 99 -3.39 -7.62 -3.14
N ARG A 100 -2.48 -7.49 -4.11
CA ARG A 100 -2.79 -7.52 -5.55
C ARG A 100 -3.52 -8.80 -5.94
N THR A 101 -3.02 -9.95 -5.48
CA THR A 101 -3.64 -11.26 -5.73
C THR A 101 -5.02 -11.36 -5.09
N SER A 102 -5.18 -10.87 -3.86
CA SER A 102 -6.47 -10.87 -3.17
C SER A 102 -7.52 -10.00 -3.87
N ILE A 103 -7.11 -8.85 -4.43
CA ILE A 103 -7.97 -7.98 -5.23
C ILE A 103 -8.33 -8.67 -6.56
N ALA A 104 -7.35 -9.25 -7.26
CA ALA A 104 -7.58 -9.94 -8.52
C ALA A 104 -8.50 -11.17 -8.38
N ALA A 105 -8.38 -11.92 -7.28
CA ALA A 105 -9.26 -13.04 -6.96
C ALA A 105 -10.69 -12.61 -6.56
N GLY A 106 -10.89 -11.34 -6.23
CA GLY A 106 -12.19 -10.74 -5.91
C GLY A 106 -12.97 -10.20 -7.11
N VAL A 107 -12.39 -10.20 -8.32
CA VAL A 107 -13.09 -9.79 -9.55
C VAL A 107 -13.82 -11.01 -10.12
N PRO A 108 -15.17 -11.09 -10.05
CA PRO A 108 -15.90 -12.10 -10.81
C PRO A 108 -15.70 -11.80 -12.29
N GLY A 109 -15.15 -12.77 -13.03
CA GLY A 109 -15.12 -12.74 -14.47
C GLY A 109 -16.52 -12.50 -15.01
N LYS A 110 -16.65 -11.48 -15.86
CA LYS A 110 -17.80 -11.29 -16.73
C LYS A 110 -17.28 -11.14 -18.14
#